data_AF-A0A3D1GRR1-F1
#
_entry.id   AF-A0A3D1GRR1-F1
#
_cell.length_a   1.000
_cell.length_b   1.000
_cell.length_c   1.000
_cell.angle_alpha   90.00
_cell.angle_beta   90.00
_cell.angle_gamma   90.00
#
_symmetry.space_group_name_H-M   'P 1'
#
loop_
_entity.id
_entity.type
_entity.pdbx_description
1 polymer ?
#
loop_
_entity_poly.entity_id
_entity_poly.type
_entity_poly.pdbx_seq_one_letter_code
_entity_poly.pdbx_strand_id
1 'polypeptide(L)'
;MALAGVDRSLSGARWQAVATQHSAADTRRMAALFEDRLGFPYALCWHLASIGVGADTVEAFLDPKLRTSLPDPSVMRDADQAISLITDIIKLKQPVGLFGDYDVDGATSTALLGKFFDEINLNYEIYIPDRKK
;
A
#
# COMPACT_ATOMS: atom_id res chain seq x y z
N MET A 1 -20.20 -21.79 5.66
CA MET A 1 -19.96 -23.22 5.37
C MET A 1 -18.92 -23.70 6.37
N ALA A 2 -19.24 -24.71 7.18
CA ALA A 2 -18.31 -25.29 8.13
C ALA A 2 -17.27 -26.14 7.37
N LEU A 3 -15.99 -25.93 7.60
CA LEU A 3 -14.96 -26.79 7.01
C LEU A 3 -14.97 -28.10 7.80
N ALA A 4 -15.27 -29.23 7.15
CA ALA A 4 -15.35 -30.53 7.82
C ALA A 4 -16.27 -30.57 9.06
N GLY A 5 -17.36 -29.78 9.06
CA GLY A 5 -18.31 -29.71 10.16
C GLY A 5 -17.87 -28.84 11.36
N VAL A 6 -16.69 -28.21 11.28
CA VAL A 6 -16.19 -27.27 12.29
C VAL A 6 -16.56 -25.84 11.87
N ASP A 7 -17.42 -25.18 12.65
CA ASP A 7 -17.84 -23.79 12.43
C ASP A 7 -17.19 -22.81 13.42
N ARG A 8 -16.61 -23.29 14.52
CA ARG A 8 -15.95 -22.49 15.56
C ARG A 8 -14.59 -23.06 15.99
N SER A 9 -13.67 -22.18 16.35
CA SER A 9 -12.38 -22.52 16.98
C SER A 9 -12.58 -22.95 18.43
N LEU A 10 -11.51 -23.47 19.05
CA LEU A 10 -11.46 -23.77 20.49
C LEU A 10 -11.76 -22.52 21.35
N SER A 11 -11.40 -21.32 20.90
CA SER A 11 -11.68 -20.04 21.57
C SER A 11 -13.06 -19.45 21.25
N GLY A 12 -13.88 -20.16 20.46
CA GLY A 12 -15.22 -19.71 20.04
C GLY A 12 -15.26 -18.78 18.83
N ALA A 13 -14.12 -18.48 18.20
CA ALA A 13 -14.04 -17.68 16.98
C ALA A 13 -14.69 -18.43 15.80
N ARG A 14 -15.44 -17.72 14.95
CA ARG A 14 -16.15 -18.33 13.83
C ARG A 14 -15.22 -18.54 12.63
N TRP A 15 -15.25 -19.74 12.05
CA TRP A 15 -14.62 -20.00 10.77
C TRP A 15 -15.50 -19.47 9.64
N GLN A 16 -14.93 -18.64 8.79
CA GLN A 16 -15.59 -18.10 7.61
C GLN A 16 -14.67 -18.26 6.41
N ALA A 17 -15.23 -18.72 5.29
CA ALA A 17 -14.52 -18.67 4.02
C ALA A 17 -14.33 -17.19 3.64
N VAL A 18 -13.13 -16.84 3.20
CA VAL A 18 -12.84 -15.49 2.70
C VAL A 18 -13.67 -15.24 1.44
N ALA A 19 -14.34 -14.10 1.39
CA ALA A 19 -15.08 -13.70 0.19
C ALA A 19 -14.10 -13.49 -0.97
N THR A 20 -14.43 -14.05 -2.13
CA THR A 20 -13.65 -13.88 -3.35
C THR A 20 -14.20 -12.70 -4.15
N GLN A 21 -13.33 -11.95 -4.83
CA GLN A 21 -13.77 -10.86 -5.72
C GLN A 21 -14.48 -11.38 -6.99
N HIS A 22 -14.18 -12.62 -7.38
CA HIS A 22 -14.82 -13.30 -8.51
C HIS A 22 -15.73 -14.43 -8.06
N SER A 23 -16.54 -14.99 -8.98
CA SER A 23 -17.31 -16.20 -8.71
C SER A 23 -16.36 -17.37 -8.40
N ALA A 24 -16.83 -18.36 -7.62
CA ALA A 24 -16.00 -19.53 -7.30
C ALA A 24 -15.51 -20.28 -8.55
N ALA A 25 -16.29 -20.29 -9.64
CA ALA A 25 -15.88 -20.89 -10.90
C ALA A 25 -14.76 -20.10 -11.59
N ASP A 26 -14.87 -18.77 -11.60
CA ASP A 26 -13.85 -17.89 -12.18
C ASP A 26 -12.56 -17.93 -11.36
N THR A 27 -12.65 -17.89 -10.03
CA THR A 27 -11.48 -18.04 -9.15
C THR A 27 -10.76 -19.37 -9.39
N ARG A 28 -11.49 -20.48 -9.53
CA ARG A 28 -10.90 -21.80 -9.87
C ARG A 28 -10.15 -21.77 -11.19
N ARG A 29 -10.78 -21.20 -12.22
CA ARG A 29 -10.20 -21.09 -13.57
C ARG A 29 -8.93 -20.26 -13.56
N MET A 30 -8.96 -19.10 -12.90
CA MET A 30 -7.82 -18.20 -12.78
C MET A 30 -6.67 -18.82 -11.97
N ALA A 31 -6.99 -19.51 -10.87
CA ALA A 31 -6.00 -20.21 -10.07
C ALA A 31 -5.26 -21.30 -10.89
N ALA A 32 -6.00 -22.08 -11.68
CA ALA A 32 -5.39 -23.10 -12.56
C ALA A 32 -4.50 -22.45 -13.64
N LEU A 33 -4.92 -21.33 -14.21
CA LEU A 33 -4.11 -20.56 -15.17
C LEU A 33 -2.82 -20.02 -14.53
N PHE A 34 -2.89 -19.51 -13.30
CA PHE A 34 -1.72 -19.04 -12.56
C PHE A 34 -0.77 -20.17 -12.20
N GLU A 35 -1.29 -21.34 -11.83
CA GLU A 35 -0.46 -22.50 -11.52
C GLU A 35 0.37 -22.94 -12.73
N ASP A 36 -0.25 -23.01 -13.91
CA ASP A 36 0.43 -23.33 -15.17
C ASP A 36 1.48 -22.27 -15.55
N ARG A 37 1.14 -20.99 -15.42
CA ARG A 37 1.99 -19.88 -15.86
C ARG A 37 3.14 -19.56 -14.90
N LEU A 38 2.89 -19.62 -13.59
CA LEU A 38 3.84 -19.18 -12.55
C LEU A 38 4.58 -20.35 -11.91
N GLY A 39 4.07 -21.58 -12.02
CA GLY A 39 4.61 -22.76 -11.34
C GLY A 39 4.48 -22.68 -9.81
N PHE A 40 3.59 -21.83 -9.29
CA PHE A 40 3.34 -21.69 -7.85
C PHE A 40 2.33 -22.73 -7.36
N PRO A 41 2.39 -23.11 -6.07
CA PRO A 41 1.38 -24.00 -5.49
C PRO A 41 -0.05 -23.46 -5.67
N TYR A 42 -1.00 -24.34 -6.02
CA TYR A 42 -2.42 -24.00 -6.20
C TYR A 42 -3.00 -23.09 -5.11
N ALA A 43 -2.62 -23.28 -3.85
CA ALA A 43 -3.12 -22.46 -2.74
C ALA A 43 -2.74 -20.97 -2.88
N LEU A 44 -1.54 -20.67 -3.37
CA LEU A 44 -1.11 -19.29 -3.64
C LEU A 44 -1.82 -18.73 -4.86
N CYS A 45 -1.92 -19.51 -5.93
CA CYS A 45 -2.66 -19.15 -7.14
C CYS A 45 -4.14 -18.88 -6.86
N TRP A 46 -4.76 -19.71 -6.01
CA TRP A 46 -6.11 -19.50 -5.49
C TRP A 46 -6.21 -18.18 -4.74
N HIS A 47 -5.24 -17.89 -3.87
CA HIS A 47 -5.25 -16.65 -3.12
C HIS A 47 -5.16 -15.42 -4.04
N LEU A 48 -4.23 -15.40 -4.99
CA LEU A 48 -4.08 -14.33 -5.98
C LEU A 48 -5.39 -14.11 -6.77
N ALA A 49 -5.99 -15.19 -7.27
CA ALA A 49 -7.27 -15.12 -7.97
C ALA A 49 -8.42 -14.66 -7.05
N SER A 50 -8.39 -15.03 -5.77
CA SER A 50 -9.44 -14.68 -4.80
C SER A 50 -9.45 -13.18 -4.47
N ILE A 51 -8.29 -12.54 -4.45
CA ILE A 51 -8.13 -11.11 -4.16
C ILE A 51 -8.25 -10.24 -5.43
N GLY A 52 -8.64 -10.83 -6.57
CA GLY A 52 -8.92 -10.11 -7.81
C GLY A 52 -7.72 -9.81 -8.69
N VAL A 53 -6.57 -10.45 -8.46
CA VAL A 53 -5.42 -10.33 -9.39
C VAL A 53 -5.80 -11.01 -10.71
N GLY A 54 -5.60 -10.30 -11.81
CA GLY A 54 -5.93 -10.76 -13.16
C GLY A 54 -4.73 -11.39 -13.88
N ALA A 55 -4.99 -12.08 -15.00
CA ALA A 55 -3.96 -12.70 -15.83
C ALA A 55 -2.96 -11.71 -16.41
N ASP A 56 -3.40 -10.49 -16.66
CA ASP A 56 -2.56 -9.45 -17.24
C ASP A 56 -1.84 -8.61 -16.17
N THR A 57 -2.25 -8.74 -14.90
CA THR A 57 -1.71 -7.94 -13.78
C THR A 57 -0.89 -8.76 -12.79
N VAL A 58 -0.88 -10.09 -12.90
CA VAL A 58 -0.25 -10.96 -11.91
C VAL A 58 1.25 -10.77 -11.79
N GLU A 59 1.98 -10.58 -12.89
CA GLU A 59 3.41 -10.28 -12.83
C GLU A 59 3.68 -8.92 -12.17
N ALA A 60 2.92 -7.90 -12.52
CA ALA A 60 3.08 -6.56 -11.96
C ALA A 60 2.71 -6.52 -10.46
N PHE A 61 1.79 -7.37 -10.04
CA PHE A 61 1.44 -7.55 -8.64
C PHE A 61 2.55 -8.24 -7.84
N LEU A 62 3.19 -9.26 -8.42
CA LEU A 62 4.25 -10.04 -7.78
C LEU A 62 5.60 -9.32 -7.74
N ASP A 63 5.89 -8.50 -8.76
CA ASP A 63 7.12 -7.72 -8.87
C ASP A 63 6.82 -6.23 -9.16
N PRO A 64 6.23 -5.51 -8.19
CA PRO A 64 5.86 -4.11 -8.37
C PRO A 64 7.11 -3.25 -8.56
N LYS A 65 7.12 -2.42 -9.61
CA LYS A 65 8.19 -1.45 -9.85
C LYS A 65 7.71 -0.06 -9.49
N LEU A 66 8.52 0.72 -8.78
CA LEU A 66 8.18 2.11 -8.40
C LEU A 66 7.66 2.92 -9.58
N ARG A 67 8.31 2.84 -10.75
CA ARG A 67 7.93 3.57 -11.96
C ARG A 67 6.50 3.29 -12.44
N THR A 68 6.01 2.07 -12.24
CA THR A 68 4.69 1.64 -12.74
C THR A 68 3.64 1.53 -11.63
N SER A 69 4.07 1.45 -10.37
CA SER A 69 3.21 1.23 -9.22
C SER A 69 2.88 2.52 -8.46
N LEU A 70 3.64 3.60 -8.66
CA LEU A 70 3.29 4.91 -8.09
C LEU A 70 2.21 5.58 -8.95
N PRO A 71 1.03 5.88 -8.39
CA PRO A 71 0.01 6.64 -9.11
C PRO A 71 0.50 8.07 -9.35
N ASP A 72 -0.12 8.74 -10.32
CA ASP A 72 0.04 10.18 -10.48
C ASP A 72 -0.40 10.89 -9.18
N PRO A 73 0.45 11.67 -8.50
CA PRO A 73 0.09 12.37 -7.28
C PRO A 73 -1.13 13.29 -7.46
N SER A 74 -1.38 13.81 -8.66
CA SER A 74 -2.51 14.68 -8.97
C SER A 74 -3.89 14.02 -8.77
N VAL A 75 -3.94 12.69 -8.58
CA VAL A 75 -5.19 12.00 -8.17
C VAL A 75 -5.58 12.31 -6.73
N MET A 76 -4.63 12.72 -5.89
CA MET A 76 -4.91 13.13 -4.53
C MET A 76 -5.52 14.51 -4.52
N ARG A 77 -6.57 14.67 -3.71
CA ARG A 77 -7.26 15.95 -3.55
C ARG A 77 -6.25 17.05 -3.15
N ASP A 78 -6.29 18.17 -3.88
CA ASP A 78 -5.45 19.35 -3.67
C ASP A 78 -3.93 19.12 -3.85
N ALA A 79 -3.51 18.00 -4.44
CA ALA A 79 -2.09 17.70 -4.66
C ALA A 79 -1.38 18.74 -5.53
N ASP A 80 -1.99 19.16 -6.64
CA ASP A 80 -1.38 20.17 -7.53
C ASP A 80 -1.15 21.51 -6.82
N GLN A 81 -2.08 21.89 -5.94
CA GLN A 81 -1.95 23.11 -5.14
C GLN A 81 -0.82 22.99 -4.12
N ALA A 82 -0.73 21.85 -3.43
CA ALA A 82 0.35 21.57 -2.48
C ALA A 82 1.73 21.52 -3.17
N ILE A 83 1.82 20.88 -4.34
CA ILE A 83 3.05 20.81 -5.15
C ILE A 83 3.50 22.21 -5.56
N SER A 84 2.58 23.06 -6.04
CA SER A 84 2.90 24.45 -6.40
C SER A 84 3.42 25.22 -5.20
N LEU A 85 2.74 25.14 -4.06
CA LEU A 85 3.14 25.82 -2.83
C LEU A 85 4.54 25.40 -2.37
N ILE A 86 4.80 24.10 -2.28
CA ILE A 86 6.10 23.56 -1.86
C ILE A 86 7.20 23.96 -2.85
N THR A 87 6.91 23.93 -4.15
CA THR A 87 7.86 24.35 -5.19
C THR A 87 8.23 25.83 -5.05
N ASP A 88 7.27 26.69 -4.75
CA ASP A 88 7.52 28.12 -4.57
C ASP A 88 8.31 28.40 -3.29
N ILE A 89 8.01 27.71 -2.18
CA ILE A 89 8.79 27.74 -0.93
C ILE A 89 10.24 27.36 -1.20
N ILE A 90 10.48 26.28 -1.95
CA ILE A 90 11.81 25.80 -2.32
C ILE A 90 12.56 26.86 -3.16
N LYS A 91 11.91 27.41 -4.20
CA LYS A 91 12.50 28.46 -5.07
C LYS A 91 12.89 29.71 -4.29
N LEU A 92 12.05 30.11 -3.34
CA LEU A 92 12.24 31.29 -2.49
C LEU A 92 13.12 31.02 -1.26
N LYS A 93 13.56 29.77 -1.05
CA LYS A 93 14.33 29.33 0.11
C LYS A 93 13.70 29.72 1.45
N GLN A 94 12.38 29.62 1.55
CA GLN A 94 11.66 29.93 2.78
C GLN A 94 11.88 28.82 3.83
N PRO A 95 11.99 29.16 5.12
CA PRO A 95 12.12 28.15 6.17
C PRO A 95 10.85 27.29 6.26
N VAL A 96 11.03 25.99 6.46
CA VAL A 96 9.93 25.02 6.50
C VAL A 96 9.80 24.38 7.88
N GLY A 97 8.59 24.38 8.44
CA GLY A 97 8.25 23.55 9.60
C GLY A 97 7.63 22.23 9.14
N LEU A 98 8.28 21.11 9.43
CA LEU A 98 7.76 19.76 9.18
C LEU A 98 7.11 19.20 10.45
N PHE A 99 5.78 19.12 10.43
CA PHE A 99 4.99 18.52 11.51
C PHE A 99 4.67 17.08 11.14
N GLY A 100 5.30 16.12 11.82
CA GLY A 100 5.03 14.70 11.65
C GLY A 100 4.08 14.18 12.73
N ASP A 101 3.49 13.01 12.48
CA ASP A 101 2.78 12.25 13.51
C ASP A 101 3.76 11.33 14.27
N TYR A 102 3.42 10.95 15.49
CA TYR A 102 4.24 10.11 16.35
C TYR A 102 4.36 8.65 15.87
N ASP A 103 3.40 8.19 15.06
CA ASP A 103 3.43 6.85 14.51
C ASP A 103 4.56 6.68 13.48
N VAL A 104 4.96 5.42 13.24
CA VAL A 104 6.13 5.08 12.41
C VAL A 104 6.03 5.71 11.01
N ASP A 105 4.84 5.73 10.41
CA ASP A 105 4.62 6.32 9.09
C ASP A 105 4.84 7.85 9.10
N GLY A 106 4.41 8.53 10.17
CA GLY A 106 4.61 9.98 10.34
C GLY A 106 6.08 10.33 10.52
N ALA A 107 6.76 9.65 11.44
CA ALA A 107 8.17 9.89 11.74
C ALA A 107 9.07 9.61 10.51
N THR A 108 8.82 8.51 9.79
CA THR A 108 9.61 8.12 8.61
C THR A 108 9.38 9.08 7.43
N SER A 109 8.14 9.50 7.19
CA SER A 109 7.80 10.45 6.12
C SER A 109 8.45 11.82 6.36
N THR A 110 8.40 12.31 7.60
CA THR A 110 9.03 13.58 7.98
C THR A 110 10.55 13.53 7.88
N ALA A 111 11.17 12.41 8.28
CA ALA A 111 12.61 12.21 8.11
C ALA A 111 13.03 12.17 6.63
N LEU A 112 12.22 11.54 5.77
CA LEU A 112 12.46 11.50 4.33
C LEU A 112 12.44 12.90 3.70
N LEU A 113 11.44 13.72 4.06
CA LEU A 113 11.37 15.11 3.60
C LEU A 113 12.54 15.96 4.12
N GLY A 114 12.90 15.80 5.40
CA GLY A 114 14.07 16.48 5.97
C GLY A 114 15.35 16.16 5.22
N LYS A 115 15.61 14.88 4.94
CA LYS A 115 16.77 14.44 4.16
C LYS A 115 16.78 15.06 2.75
N PHE A 116 15.63 15.12 2.08
CA PHE A 116 15.53 15.79 0.78
C PHE A 116 15.83 17.29 0.89
N PHE A 117 15.31 17.97 1.92
CA PHE A 117 15.60 19.39 2.17
C PHE A 117 17.08 19.66 2.49
N ASP A 118 17.76 18.76 3.20
CA ASP A 118 19.21 18.82 3.39
C ASP A 118 19.96 18.76 2.05
N GLU A 119 19.59 17.82 1.18
CA GLU A 119 20.22 17.66 -0.15
C GLU A 119 20.10 18.91 -1.02
N ILE A 120 18.99 19.65 -0.90
CA ILE A 120 18.77 20.91 -1.62
C ILE A 120 19.16 22.17 -0.82
N ASN A 121 19.76 22.01 0.36
CA ASN A 121 20.19 23.09 1.26
C ASN A 121 19.05 24.07 1.62
N LEU A 122 17.86 23.54 1.94
CA LEU A 122 16.72 24.31 2.44
C LEU A 122 16.69 24.27 3.98
N ASN A 123 16.43 25.41 4.62
CA ASN A 123 16.31 25.46 6.08
C ASN A 123 14.96 24.85 6.53
N TYR A 124 15.00 23.92 7.48
CA TYR A 124 13.78 23.31 8.02
C TYR A 124 13.94 22.92 9.49
N GLU A 125 12.81 22.76 10.17
CA GLU A 125 12.73 22.19 11.52
C GLU A 125 11.69 21.05 11.53
N ILE A 126 11.99 19.98 12.26
CA ILE A 126 11.07 18.84 12.45
C ILE A 126 10.46 18.92 13.85
N TYR A 127 9.14 18.81 13.91
CA TYR A 127 8.40 18.63 15.15
C TYR A 127 7.56 17.35 15.08
N ILE A 128 7.81 16.44 16.03
CA ILE A 128 6.99 15.24 16.26
C ILE A 128 6.33 15.41 17.64
N PRO A 129 5.00 15.36 17.75
CA PRO A 129 4.30 15.54 19.02
C PRO A 129 4.52 14.35 19.95
N ASP A 130 4.58 14.61 21.26
CA ASP A 130 4.53 13.55 22.26
C ASP A 130 3.17 12.85 22.26
N ARG A 131 3.18 11.51 22.20
CA ARG A 131 1.95 10.69 22.22
C ARG A 131 1.16 10.79 23.54
N LYS A 132 1.81 11.21 24.63
CA LYS A 132 1.19 11.36 25.94
C LYS A 132 1.67 12.65 26.60
N LYS A 133 0.71 13.46 27.08
CA LYS A 133 0.97 14.45 28.13
C LYS A 133 0.99 13.77 29.49
#